data_AF-F2UFP8-F1
#
_entry.id   AF-F2UFP8-F1
#
_cell.length_a   1.000
_cell.length_b   1.000
_cell.length_c   1.000
_cell.angle_alpha   90.00
_cell.angle_beta   90.00
_cell.angle_gamma   90.00
#
_symmetry.space_group_name_H-M   'P 1'
#
loop_
_entity.id
_entity.type
_entity.pdbx_description
1 polymer ?
#
loop_
_entity_poly.entity_id
_entity_poly.type
_entity_poly.pdbx_seq_one_letter_code
_entity_poly.pdbx_strand_id
1 'polypeptide(L)'
;MRNPPLSEPDDHMLAAMFSGRMPIEADKKGFVVIDRDGRYFHYILNHLRDGSVPLPTQQAELEALLVEAKYFLLADLQREVEAKLCECVLTTCAVPMVVSEEHDAKLVQLTGTGLPLVKLSCNRSMNRFSYTATATEAFLRHIELFDKLASKFHGRILYAKDVSGRNGRICTWSFFGKGRFITEVNCASIVYAPDRRQTKIEFPEARLYEENMNMLLYEPGRPDPAETLPRCIESPDPTKR
;
A
#
# COMPACT_ATOMS: atom_id res chain seq x y z
N MET A 1 5.51 -7.79 54.88
CA MET A 1 5.27 -6.49 54.20
C MET A 1 6.42 -6.27 53.23
N ARG A 2 6.21 -6.48 51.93
CA ARG A 2 7.20 -6.09 50.91
C ARG A 2 6.70 -4.77 50.32
N ASN A 3 7.41 -3.68 50.61
CA ASN A 3 7.22 -2.44 49.86
C ASN A 3 7.79 -2.69 48.44
N PRO A 4 7.05 -2.38 47.37
CA PRO A 4 7.63 -2.34 46.04
C PRO A 4 8.65 -1.19 45.96
N PRO A 5 9.64 -1.27 45.06
CA PRO A 5 10.62 -0.21 44.89
C PRO A 5 9.93 1.06 44.38
N LEU A 6 10.38 2.22 44.89
CA LEU A 6 10.07 3.53 44.35
C LEU A 6 10.65 3.63 42.94
N SER A 7 9.94 3.13 41.93
CA SER A 7 10.20 3.48 40.54
C SER A 7 9.76 4.92 40.32
N GLU A 8 10.53 5.63 39.50
CA GLU A 8 10.27 7.00 39.06
C GLU A 8 8.80 7.20 38.65
N PRO A 9 8.23 8.41 38.81
CA PRO A 9 6.82 8.62 38.54
C PRO A 9 6.52 8.23 37.10
N ASP A 10 5.76 7.14 36.92
CA ASP A 10 5.23 6.79 35.62
C ASP A 10 4.48 8.01 35.08
N ASP A 11 5.04 8.64 34.05
CA ASP A 11 4.64 9.97 33.55
C ASP A 11 3.37 9.87 32.67
N HIS A 12 2.37 9.14 33.15
CA HIS A 12 1.08 8.96 32.49
C HIS A 12 -0.02 9.72 33.23
N MET A 13 -1.04 10.16 32.51
CA MET A 13 -2.06 11.11 33.01
C MET A 13 -2.77 10.60 34.28
N LEU A 14 -3.03 9.29 34.37
CA LEU A 14 -3.66 8.70 35.56
C LEU A 14 -2.78 8.83 36.82
N ALA A 15 -1.45 8.73 36.70
CA ALA A 15 -0.57 8.94 37.84
C ALA A 15 -0.61 10.42 38.29
N ALA A 16 -0.69 11.37 37.34
CA ALA A 16 -0.85 12.78 37.66
C ALA A 16 -2.19 13.08 38.37
N MET A 17 -3.28 12.45 37.92
CA MET A 17 -4.62 12.54 38.55
C MET A 17 -4.61 12.04 40.00
N PHE A 18 -4.05 10.85 40.26
CA PHE A 18 -4.08 10.24 41.59
C PHE A 18 -2.94 10.66 42.52
N SER A 19 -1.92 11.36 42.01
CA SER A 19 -0.85 11.95 42.84
C SER A 19 -1.19 13.35 43.35
N GLY A 20 -2.36 13.89 43.01
CA GLY A 20 -2.79 15.24 43.42
C GLY A 20 -2.13 16.37 42.64
N ARG A 21 -1.39 16.07 41.55
CA ARG A 21 -0.79 17.06 40.67
C ARG A 21 -1.79 17.67 39.68
N MET A 22 -2.94 17.04 39.52
CA MET A 22 -3.99 17.44 38.59
C MET A 22 -5.35 17.47 39.31
N PRO A 23 -6.18 18.51 39.08
CA PRO A 23 -7.53 18.54 39.63
C PRO A 23 -8.38 17.42 39.02
N ILE A 24 -9.08 16.68 39.87
CA ILE A 24 -9.99 15.61 39.48
C ILE A 24 -11.41 15.95 39.91
N GLU A 25 -12.38 15.67 39.04
CA GLU A 25 -13.79 15.78 39.38
C GLU A 25 -14.27 14.46 39.99
N ALA A 26 -14.87 14.54 41.18
CA ALA A 26 -15.44 13.39 41.86
C ALA A 26 -16.94 13.60 42.09
N ASP A 27 -17.73 12.55 41.88
CA ASP A 27 -19.16 12.57 42.20
C ASP A 27 -19.37 12.59 43.73
N LYS A 28 -20.59 12.86 44.18
CA LYS A 28 -21.03 12.87 45.59
C LYS A 28 -20.73 11.56 46.34
N LYS A 29 -20.49 10.47 45.61
CA LYS A 29 -20.13 9.15 46.13
C LYS A 29 -18.61 8.90 46.18
N GLY A 30 -17.78 9.86 45.76
CA GLY A 30 -16.33 9.75 45.76
C GLY A 30 -15.72 9.02 44.56
N PHE A 31 -16.50 8.73 43.50
CA PHE A 31 -15.98 8.17 42.26
C PHE A 31 -15.39 9.26 41.38
N VAL A 32 -14.20 9.03 40.83
CA VAL A 32 -13.56 9.92 39.86
C VAL A 32 -14.28 9.83 38.52
N VAL A 33 -14.63 10.99 37.96
CA VAL A 33 -15.29 11.10 36.67
C VAL A 33 -14.24 11.36 35.60
N ILE A 34 -14.26 10.55 34.54
CA ILE A 34 -13.41 10.71 33.36
C ILE A 34 -14.33 10.84 32.15
N ASP A 35 -14.30 11.98 31.47
CA ASP A 35 -15.13 12.27 30.29
C ASP A 35 -14.51 11.67 29.02
N ARG A 36 -14.43 10.33 28.97
CA ARG A 36 -13.90 9.54 27.85
C ARG A 36 -14.75 8.30 27.60
N ASP A 37 -14.56 7.69 26.44
CA ASP A 37 -15.23 6.42 26.12
C ASP A 37 -14.66 5.28 26.98
N GLY A 38 -15.49 4.79 27.91
CA GLY A 38 -15.14 3.68 28.79
C GLY A 38 -14.95 2.34 28.09
N ARG A 39 -15.35 2.20 26.82
CA ARG A 39 -15.30 0.94 26.08
C ARG A 39 -13.89 0.33 26.02
N TYR A 40 -12.87 1.14 25.78
CA TYR A 40 -11.47 0.69 25.65
C TYR A 40 -10.65 0.90 26.92
N PHE A 41 -11.24 1.46 27.98
CA PHE A 41 -10.53 1.78 29.22
C PHE A 41 -9.98 0.53 29.94
N HIS A 42 -10.58 -0.64 29.71
CA HIS A 42 -10.06 -1.90 30.27
C HIS A 42 -8.67 -2.25 29.73
N TYR A 43 -8.35 -1.92 28.47
CA TYR A 43 -7.00 -2.12 27.92
C TYR A 43 -5.97 -1.24 28.64
N ILE A 44 -6.34 0.01 28.93
CA ILE A 44 -5.53 0.96 29.68
C ILE A 44 -5.21 0.41 31.08
N LEU A 45 -6.24 -0.05 31.80
CA LEU A 45 -6.05 -0.62 33.14
C LEU A 45 -5.23 -1.91 33.15
N ASN A 46 -5.45 -2.80 32.19
CA ASN A 46 -4.71 -4.06 32.12
C ASN A 46 -3.24 -3.81 31.76
N HIS A 47 -2.95 -2.88 30.83
CA HIS A 47 -1.58 -2.49 30.54
C HIS A 47 -0.86 -1.93 31.78
N LEU A 48 -1.54 -1.08 32.58
CA LEU A 48 -0.98 -0.57 33.84
C LEU A 48 -0.78 -1.63 34.93
N ARG A 49 -1.52 -2.74 34.88
CA ARG A 49 -1.43 -3.84 35.87
C ARG A 49 -0.35 -4.85 35.51
N ASP A 50 -0.35 -5.27 34.25
CA ASP A 50 0.42 -6.42 33.79
C ASP A 50 1.62 -6.02 32.91
N GLY A 51 1.75 -4.73 32.58
CA GLY A 51 2.80 -4.18 31.70
C GLY A 51 2.62 -4.52 30.22
N SER A 52 1.61 -5.33 29.88
CA SER A 52 1.28 -5.72 28.51
C SER A 52 -0.20 -6.06 28.42
N VAL A 53 -0.80 -5.95 27.23
CA VAL A 53 -2.22 -6.30 27.04
C VAL A 53 -2.41 -6.97 25.67
N PRO A 54 -3.21 -8.05 25.57
CA PRO A 54 -3.56 -8.61 24.28
C PRO A 54 -4.32 -7.58 23.46
N LEU A 55 -3.72 -7.11 22.36
CA LEU A 55 -4.30 -6.08 21.50
C LEU A 55 -5.43 -6.62 20.62
N PRO A 56 -6.44 -5.80 20.29
CA PRO A 56 -7.52 -6.19 19.39
C PRO A 56 -7.02 -6.45 17.96
N THR A 57 -7.76 -7.26 17.20
CA THR A 57 -7.40 -7.64 15.83
C THR A 57 -7.97 -6.68 14.77
N GLN A 58 -9.07 -5.99 15.09
CA GLN A 58 -9.73 -5.09 14.15
C GLN A 58 -9.02 -3.73 14.10
N GLN A 59 -8.76 -3.23 12.89
CA GLN A 59 -8.07 -1.95 12.69
C GLN A 59 -8.81 -0.77 13.36
N ALA A 60 -10.14 -0.70 13.23
CA ALA A 60 -10.93 0.37 13.84
C ALA A 60 -10.83 0.38 15.37
N GLU A 61 -10.72 -0.79 16.01
CA GLU A 61 -10.55 -0.90 17.46
C GLU A 61 -9.13 -0.51 17.89
N LEU A 62 -8.11 -0.87 17.10
CA LEU A 62 -6.72 -0.44 17.32
C LEU A 62 -6.57 1.08 17.19
N GLU A 63 -7.21 1.70 16.19
CA GLU A 63 -7.21 3.15 16.02
C GLU A 63 -7.90 3.86 17.20
N ALA A 64 -9.04 3.35 17.67
CA ALA A 64 -9.72 3.87 18.85
C ALA A 64 -8.86 3.72 20.12
N LEU A 65 -8.22 2.56 20.31
CA LEU A 65 -7.31 2.33 21.43
C LEU A 65 -6.08 3.25 21.38
N LEU A 66 -5.56 3.53 20.18
CA LEU A 66 -4.43 4.46 20.00
C LEU A 66 -4.78 5.88 20.47
N VAL A 67 -6.01 6.33 20.21
CA VAL A 67 -6.50 7.64 20.68
C VAL A 67 -6.52 7.68 22.21
N GLU A 68 -7.03 6.63 22.86
CA GLU A 68 -7.03 6.56 24.33
C GLU A 68 -5.62 6.46 24.91
N ALA A 69 -4.74 5.63 24.33
CA ALA A 69 -3.35 5.51 24.77
C ALA A 69 -2.60 6.86 24.71
N LYS A 70 -2.86 7.66 23.66
CA LYS A 70 -2.35 9.03 23.54
C LYS A 70 -2.94 9.97 24.58
N TYR A 71 -4.24 9.88 24.84
CA TYR A 71 -4.92 10.70 25.84
C TYR A 71 -4.39 10.45 27.25
N PHE A 72 -4.20 9.19 27.63
CA PHE A 72 -3.65 8.82 28.94
C PHE A 72 -2.12 8.91 29.02
N LEU A 73 -1.44 9.31 27.95
CA LEU A 73 0.02 9.46 27.85
C LEU A 73 0.78 8.15 28.13
N LEU A 74 0.26 7.03 27.63
CA LEU A 74 0.92 5.73 27.75
C LEU A 74 1.79 5.47 26.53
N ALA A 75 3.02 5.98 26.58
CA ALA A 75 3.97 5.91 25.46
C ALA A 75 4.29 4.48 25.02
N ASP A 76 4.37 3.53 25.96
CA ASP A 76 4.67 2.14 25.65
C ASP A 76 3.48 1.45 24.95
N LEU A 77 2.27 1.60 25.48
CA LEU A 77 1.05 1.11 24.82
C LEU A 77 0.85 1.76 23.45
N GLN A 78 1.13 3.07 23.33
CA GLN A 78 1.07 3.76 22.05
C GLN A 78 1.99 3.08 21.02
N ARG A 79 3.24 2.81 21.40
CA ARG A 79 4.24 2.18 20.52
C ARG A 79 3.82 0.77 20.11
N GLU A 80 3.27 -0.02 21.03
CA GLU A 80 2.77 -1.36 20.74
C GLU A 80 1.59 -1.34 19.77
N VAL A 81 0.63 -0.43 19.97
CA VAL A 81 -0.54 -0.28 19.08
C VAL A 81 -0.13 0.23 17.70
N GLU A 82 0.78 1.21 17.62
CA GLU A 82 1.30 1.72 16.34
C GLU A 82 2.09 0.66 15.59
N ALA A 83 2.89 -0.16 16.28
CA ALA A 83 3.57 -1.30 15.68
C ALA A 83 2.56 -2.33 15.14
N LYS A 84 1.50 -2.63 15.89
CA LYS A 84 0.45 -3.57 15.46
C LYS A 84 -0.34 -3.07 14.26
N LEU A 85 -0.68 -1.78 14.24
CA LEU A 85 -1.30 -1.13 13.09
C LEU A 85 -0.39 -1.19 11.85
N CYS A 86 0.93 -1.05 12.04
CA CYS A 86 1.89 -1.20 10.96
C CYS A 86 2.00 -2.65 10.44
N GLU A 87 1.99 -3.65 11.34
CA GLU A 87 1.98 -5.08 10.97
C GLU A 87 0.72 -5.48 10.16
N CYS A 88 -0.44 -4.93 10.51
CA CYS A 88 -1.69 -5.20 9.78
C CYS A 88 -1.64 -4.69 8.33
N VAL A 89 -0.89 -3.63 8.05
CA VAL A 89 -0.74 -3.07 6.69
C VAL A 89 0.30 -3.85 5.86
N LEU A 90 1.27 -4.49 6.50
CA LEU A 90 2.38 -5.19 5.84
C LEU A 90 2.10 -6.67 5.51
N THR A 91 1.00 -7.25 6.01
CA THR A 91 0.74 -8.69 5.91
C THR A 91 -0.21 -9.09 4.78
N THR A 92 -0.97 -8.14 4.21
CA THR A 92 -1.99 -8.45 3.19
C THR A 92 -1.68 -7.80 1.85
N CYS A 93 -1.24 -8.61 0.88
CA CYS A 93 -1.11 -8.19 -0.51
C CYS A 93 -2.48 -8.05 -1.17
N ALA A 94 -3.03 -6.83 -1.13
CA ALA A 94 -4.28 -6.49 -1.82
C ALA A 94 -4.01 -6.03 -3.26
N VAL A 95 -4.68 -6.68 -4.23
CA VAL A 95 -4.65 -6.31 -5.64
C VAL A 95 -6.03 -5.79 -6.03
N PRO A 96 -6.25 -4.46 -6.11
CA PRO A 96 -7.53 -3.91 -6.53
C PRO A 96 -7.89 -4.28 -7.98
N MET A 97 -9.18 -4.46 -8.21
CA MET A 97 -9.76 -4.63 -9.54
C MET A 97 -10.23 -3.28 -10.08
N VAL A 98 -9.71 -2.87 -11.24
CA VAL A 98 -10.10 -1.63 -11.91
C VAL A 98 -11.30 -1.92 -12.80
N VAL A 99 -12.43 -1.29 -12.48
CA VAL A 99 -13.73 -1.52 -13.13
C VAL A 99 -14.28 -0.29 -13.85
N SER A 100 -13.72 0.90 -13.60
CA SER A 100 -14.13 2.17 -14.21
C SER A 100 -12.93 3.08 -14.45
N GLU A 101 -13.07 4.00 -15.41
CA GLU A 101 -12.05 5.00 -15.73
C GLU A 101 -11.81 5.97 -14.55
N GLU A 102 -12.85 6.31 -13.80
CA GLU A 102 -12.70 7.16 -12.61
C GLU A 102 -11.87 6.47 -11.52
N HIS A 103 -12.05 5.16 -11.32
CA HIS A 103 -11.24 4.39 -10.38
C HIS A 103 -9.79 4.31 -10.87
N ASP A 104 -9.59 4.13 -12.17
CA ASP A 104 -8.27 4.11 -12.77
C ASP A 104 -7.53 5.44 -12.59
N ALA A 105 -8.19 6.55 -12.91
CA ALA A 105 -7.63 7.89 -12.77
C ALA A 105 -7.21 8.19 -11.32
N LYS A 106 -8.04 7.76 -10.34
CA LYS A 106 -7.71 7.87 -8.92
C LYS A 106 -6.47 7.05 -8.56
N LEU A 107 -6.38 5.80 -9.02
CA LEU A 107 -5.20 4.95 -8.77
C LEU A 107 -3.93 5.55 -9.36
N VAL A 108 -3.99 6.07 -10.59
CA VAL A 108 -2.85 6.74 -11.22
C VAL A 108 -2.48 8.02 -10.45
N GLN A 109 -3.46 8.82 -10.01
CA GLN A 109 -3.21 10.03 -9.22
C GLN A 109 -2.51 9.73 -7.89
N LEU A 110 -2.87 8.62 -7.22
CA LEU A 110 -2.22 8.18 -5.98
C LEU A 110 -0.73 7.88 -6.16
N THR A 111 -0.28 7.53 -7.38
CA THR A 111 1.16 7.33 -7.65
C THR A 111 1.98 8.63 -7.63
N GLY A 112 1.34 9.80 -7.61
CA GLY A 112 2.02 11.10 -7.55
C GLY A 112 2.80 11.31 -6.25
N THR A 113 2.19 10.94 -5.13
CA THR A 113 2.77 11.05 -3.79
C THR A 113 2.99 9.69 -3.12
N GLY A 114 2.46 8.62 -3.71
CA GLY A 114 2.51 7.26 -3.19
C GLY A 114 3.44 6.33 -3.98
N LEU A 115 3.11 5.03 -3.91
CA LEU A 115 3.88 3.97 -4.56
C LEU A 115 3.70 3.98 -6.09
N PRO A 116 4.70 3.52 -6.85
CA PRO A 116 4.51 3.18 -8.27
C PRO A 116 3.41 2.12 -8.44
N LEU A 117 2.73 2.13 -9.59
CA LEU A 117 1.63 1.22 -9.91
C LEU A 117 1.94 0.39 -11.16
N VAL A 118 1.74 -0.91 -11.05
CA VAL A 118 1.75 -1.86 -12.17
C VAL A 118 0.34 -2.39 -12.37
N LYS A 119 -0.18 -2.23 -13.58
CA LYS A 119 -1.50 -2.70 -13.98
C LYS A 119 -1.37 -3.86 -14.97
N LEU A 120 -2.10 -4.95 -14.72
CA LEU A 120 -2.34 -6.00 -15.70
C LEU A 120 -3.76 -5.90 -16.25
N SER A 121 -3.89 -5.66 -17.54
CA SER A 121 -5.16 -5.78 -18.27
C SER A 121 -5.20 -7.11 -19.00
N CYS A 122 -6.20 -7.94 -18.70
CA CYS A 122 -6.45 -9.22 -19.37
C CYS A 122 -7.91 -9.28 -19.82
N ASN A 123 -8.17 -8.88 -21.07
CA ASN A 123 -9.51 -8.88 -21.65
C ASN A 123 -9.75 -10.17 -22.45
N ARG A 124 -10.30 -11.19 -21.77
CA ARG A 124 -10.65 -12.48 -22.40
C ARG A 124 -11.85 -12.37 -23.35
N SER A 125 -12.74 -11.41 -23.18
CA SER A 125 -13.99 -11.31 -23.97
C SER A 125 -13.76 -10.81 -25.40
N MET A 126 -12.71 -10.01 -25.63
CA MET A 126 -12.32 -9.55 -26.97
C MET A 126 -11.72 -10.64 -27.86
N ASN A 127 -11.40 -11.81 -27.29
CA ASN A 127 -10.66 -12.83 -28.01
C ASN A 127 -11.55 -13.83 -28.77
N ARG A 128 -12.42 -13.32 -29.64
CA ARG A 128 -13.31 -14.17 -30.48
C ARG A 128 -12.55 -15.09 -31.46
N PHE A 129 -11.22 -15.00 -31.54
CA PHE A 129 -10.42 -15.60 -32.62
C PHE A 129 -9.12 -16.33 -32.20
N SER A 130 -8.77 -16.45 -30.91
CA SER A 130 -7.51 -17.15 -30.53
C SER A 130 -7.57 -17.97 -29.24
N TYR A 131 -8.55 -18.88 -29.14
CA TYR A 131 -8.53 -19.95 -28.14
C TYR A 131 -7.63 -21.11 -28.59
N THR A 132 -6.35 -20.84 -28.86
CA THR A 132 -5.36 -21.92 -28.96
C THR A 132 -4.89 -22.30 -27.56
N ALA A 133 -4.51 -23.56 -27.35
CA ALA A 133 -3.94 -24.01 -26.09
C ALA A 133 -2.73 -23.14 -25.67
N THR A 134 -1.91 -22.75 -26.64
CA THR A 134 -0.75 -21.88 -26.45
C THR A 134 -1.11 -20.47 -25.94
N ALA A 135 -2.22 -19.88 -26.41
CA ALA A 135 -2.65 -18.56 -25.96
C ALA A 135 -3.18 -18.62 -24.51
N THR A 136 -3.88 -19.70 -24.17
CA THR A 136 -4.40 -19.93 -22.82
C THR A 136 -3.25 -20.11 -21.82
N GLU A 137 -2.23 -20.89 -22.19
CA GLU A 137 -1.02 -21.06 -21.39
C GLU A 137 -0.30 -19.72 -21.16
N ALA A 138 -0.16 -18.90 -22.21
CA ALA A 138 0.46 -17.58 -22.09
C ALA A 138 -0.30 -16.66 -21.11
N PHE A 139 -1.64 -16.64 -21.15
CA PHE A 139 -2.44 -15.89 -20.18
C PHE A 139 -2.21 -16.35 -18.73
N LEU A 140 -2.16 -17.67 -18.50
CA LEU A 140 -1.90 -18.22 -17.18
C LEU A 140 -0.52 -17.81 -16.67
N ARG A 141 0.50 -17.84 -17.55
CA ARG A 141 1.85 -17.36 -17.20
C ARG A 141 1.88 -15.88 -16.84
N HIS A 142 1.10 -15.02 -17.51
CA HIS A 142 0.96 -13.62 -17.11
C HIS A 142 0.33 -13.45 -15.74
N ILE A 143 -0.75 -14.18 -15.46
CA ILE A 143 -1.43 -14.13 -14.15
C ILE A 143 -0.47 -14.61 -13.05
N GLU A 144 0.21 -15.73 -13.27
CA GLU A 144 1.16 -16.30 -12.32
C GLU A 144 2.33 -15.35 -12.05
N LEU A 145 2.94 -14.78 -13.10
CA LEU A 145 4.03 -13.82 -12.95
C LEU A 145 3.56 -12.57 -12.21
N PHE A 146 2.37 -12.06 -12.54
CA PHE A 146 1.80 -10.89 -11.88
C PHE A 146 1.59 -11.14 -10.39
N ASP A 147 0.99 -12.27 -10.01
CA ASP A 147 0.73 -12.60 -8.61
C ASP A 147 2.05 -12.82 -7.84
N LYS A 148 3.07 -13.45 -8.47
CA LYS A 148 4.43 -13.57 -7.91
C LYS A 148 5.08 -12.22 -7.67
N LEU A 149 4.99 -11.29 -8.63
CA LEU A 149 5.56 -9.95 -8.51
C LEU A 149 4.80 -9.13 -7.45
N ALA A 150 3.48 -9.20 -7.43
CA ALA A 150 2.64 -8.52 -6.46
C ALA A 150 2.97 -8.93 -5.03
N SER A 151 3.14 -10.23 -4.78
CA SER A 151 3.56 -10.74 -3.48
C SER A 151 4.99 -10.33 -3.14
N LYS A 152 5.94 -10.43 -4.08
CA LYS A 152 7.36 -10.15 -3.85
C LYS A 152 7.67 -8.68 -3.59
N PHE A 153 6.94 -7.77 -4.24
CA PHE A 153 7.13 -6.32 -4.14
C PHE A 153 6.01 -5.62 -3.36
N HIS A 154 5.25 -6.39 -2.57
CA HIS A 154 4.24 -5.86 -1.67
C HIS A 154 4.82 -4.75 -0.78
N GLY A 155 4.07 -3.66 -0.62
CA GLY A 155 4.50 -2.48 0.15
C GLY A 155 5.47 -1.54 -0.58
N ARG A 156 6.03 -1.94 -1.72
CA ARG A 156 6.94 -1.10 -2.54
C ARG A 156 6.33 -0.70 -3.87
N ILE A 157 5.56 -1.59 -4.48
CA ILE A 157 4.85 -1.36 -5.73
C ILE A 157 3.38 -1.74 -5.51
N LEU A 158 2.47 -0.90 -5.97
CA LEU A 158 1.05 -1.19 -6.03
C LEU A 158 0.75 -2.02 -7.29
N TYR A 159 -0.05 -3.06 -7.14
CA TYR A 159 -0.45 -3.92 -8.26
C TYR A 159 -1.96 -3.89 -8.43
N ALA A 160 -2.45 -3.72 -9.66
CA ALA A 160 -3.89 -3.72 -9.94
C ALA A 160 -4.23 -4.54 -11.18
N LYS A 161 -5.43 -5.14 -11.20
CA LYS A 161 -5.96 -5.90 -12.33
C LYS A 161 -7.06 -5.10 -13.02
N ASP A 162 -6.85 -4.75 -14.29
CA ASP A 162 -7.80 -3.95 -15.08
C ASP A 162 -8.75 -4.86 -15.86
N VAL A 163 -10.03 -4.79 -15.50
CA VAL A 163 -11.12 -5.55 -16.11
C VAL A 163 -12.14 -4.66 -16.83
N SER A 164 -11.86 -3.36 -16.95
CA SER A 164 -12.75 -2.41 -17.63
C SER A 164 -12.98 -2.78 -19.11
N GLY A 165 -11.99 -3.42 -19.75
CA GLY A 165 -12.09 -3.99 -21.09
C GLY A 165 -12.28 -2.96 -22.23
N ARG A 166 -12.11 -1.66 -21.97
CA ARG A 166 -12.40 -0.59 -22.93
C ARG A 166 -11.24 -0.23 -23.85
N ASN A 167 -10.02 -0.62 -23.50
CA ASN A 167 -8.78 -0.19 -24.15
C ASN A 167 -8.57 -0.89 -25.50
N GLY A 168 -9.47 -1.80 -25.89
CA GLY A 168 -9.33 -2.62 -27.09
C GLY A 168 -8.18 -3.64 -27.03
N ARG A 169 -7.39 -3.62 -25.95
CA ARG A 169 -6.20 -4.44 -25.76
C ARG A 169 -6.53 -5.71 -25.00
N ILE A 170 -5.86 -6.80 -25.38
CA ILE A 170 -6.19 -8.15 -24.93
C ILE A 170 -5.36 -8.53 -23.71
N CYS A 171 -4.05 -8.35 -23.75
CA CYS A 171 -3.15 -8.60 -22.64
C CYS A 171 -2.09 -7.51 -22.60
N THR A 172 -2.05 -6.74 -21.52
CA THR A 172 -1.19 -5.56 -21.45
C THR A 172 -0.74 -5.29 -20.03
N TRP A 173 0.55 -5.03 -19.87
CA TRP A 173 1.14 -4.55 -18.62
C TRP A 173 1.43 -3.06 -18.76
N SER A 174 0.83 -2.24 -17.90
CA SER A 174 0.98 -0.79 -17.91
C SER A 174 1.64 -0.34 -16.61
N PHE A 175 2.59 0.57 -16.73
CA PHE A 175 3.48 0.97 -15.66
C PHE A 175 3.34 2.47 -15.39
N PHE A 176 3.09 2.85 -14.14
CA PHE A 176 2.82 4.22 -13.73
C PHE A 176 3.67 4.59 -12.51
N GLY A 177 4.21 5.79 -12.51
CA GLY A 177 5.02 6.29 -11.40
C GLY A 177 4.98 7.81 -11.36
N LYS A 178 5.05 8.40 -10.16
CA LYS A 178 5.03 9.85 -9.96
C LYS A 178 3.83 10.53 -10.64
N GLY A 179 2.66 9.88 -10.63
CA GLY A 179 1.41 10.43 -11.16
C GLY A 179 1.26 10.34 -12.68
N ARG A 180 2.18 9.69 -13.39
CA ARG A 180 2.20 9.62 -14.85
C ARG A 180 2.39 8.21 -15.38
N PHE A 181 2.01 8.04 -16.65
CA PHE A 181 2.33 6.84 -17.43
C PHE A 181 3.82 6.80 -17.77
N ILE A 182 4.46 5.65 -17.54
CA ILE A 182 5.88 5.43 -17.82
C ILE A 182 6.04 4.64 -19.12
N THR A 183 5.51 3.41 -19.13
CA THR A 183 5.68 2.48 -20.25
C THR A 183 4.58 1.44 -20.27
N GLU A 184 4.53 0.66 -21.34
CA GLU A 184 3.60 -0.43 -21.54
C GLU A 184 4.23 -1.58 -22.32
N VAL A 185 3.92 -2.79 -21.89
CA VAL A 185 4.21 -4.02 -22.63
C VAL A 185 2.90 -4.62 -23.13
N ASN A 186 2.61 -4.37 -24.41
CA ASN A 186 1.51 -5.04 -25.09
C ASN A 186 1.94 -6.47 -25.47
N CYS A 187 1.23 -7.45 -24.92
CA CYS A 187 1.57 -8.87 -25.05
C CYS A 187 0.74 -9.55 -26.15
N ALA A 188 -0.05 -8.80 -26.93
CA ALA A 188 -0.80 -9.33 -28.07
C ALA A 188 -0.15 -8.90 -29.40
N SER A 189 0.13 -9.86 -30.27
CA SER A 189 0.61 -9.65 -31.64
C SER A 189 -0.42 -10.14 -32.66
N ILE A 190 -0.55 -9.44 -33.79
CA ILE A 190 -1.44 -9.85 -34.89
C ILE A 190 -0.58 -10.53 -35.95
N VAL A 191 -0.84 -11.82 -36.19
CA VAL A 191 -0.20 -12.61 -37.22
C VAL A 191 -1.15 -12.72 -38.42
N TYR A 192 -0.66 -12.32 -39.58
CA TYR A 192 -1.37 -12.50 -40.85
C TYR A 192 -1.01 -13.87 -41.43
N ALA A 193 -1.88 -14.85 -41.28
CA ALA A 193 -1.79 -16.08 -42.06
C ALA A 193 -2.47 -15.86 -43.42
N PRO A 194 -2.10 -16.63 -44.48
CA PRO A 194 -2.67 -16.48 -45.82
C PRO A 194 -4.21 -16.56 -45.84
N ASP A 195 -4.77 -17.31 -44.88
CA ASP A 195 -6.19 -17.65 -44.88
C ASP A 195 -7.01 -16.85 -43.85
N ARG A 196 -6.39 -16.38 -42.74
CA ARG A 196 -7.05 -15.64 -41.65
C ARG A 196 -6.09 -14.77 -40.83
N ARG A 197 -6.62 -13.69 -40.23
CA ARG A 197 -5.94 -12.93 -39.17
C ARG A 197 -6.03 -13.72 -37.86
N GLN A 198 -4.90 -13.98 -37.23
CA GLN A 198 -4.83 -14.64 -35.93
C GLN A 198 -4.15 -13.71 -34.93
N THR A 199 -4.79 -13.48 -33.79
CA THR A 199 -4.12 -12.80 -32.67
C THR A 199 -3.36 -13.84 -31.86
N LYS A 200 -2.10 -13.59 -31.54
CA LYS A 200 -1.27 -14.43 -30.69
C LYS A 200 -0.95 -13.66 -29.42
N ILE A 201 -0.97 -14.36 -28.29
CA ILE A 201 -0.48 -13.82 -27.02
C ILE A 201 0.97 -14.30 -26.84
N GLU A 202 1.85 -13.34 -26.65
CA GLU A 202 3.27 -13.53 -26.41
C GLU A 202 3.57 -13.29 -24.93
N PHE A 203 4.50 -14.06 -24.37
CA PHE A 203 4.90 -13.91 -22.98
C PHE A 203 6.38 -13.48 -22.91
N PRO A 204 6.67 -12.16 -23.05
CA PRO A 204 8.04 -11.64 -23.02
C PRO A 204 8.55 -11.51 -21.58
N GLU A 205 8.77 -12.65 -20.91
CA GLU A 205 9.08 -12.75 -19.47
C GLU A 205 10.22 -11.82 -19.01
N ALA A 206 11.36 -11.83 -19.70
CA ALA A 206 12.53 -11.02 -19.34
C ALA A 206 12.21 -9.51 -19.35
N ARG A 207 11.48 -9.05 -20.36
CA ARG A 207 11.07 -7.64 -20.47
C ARG A 207 10.08 -7.26 -19.37
N LEU A 208 9.15 -8.13 -19.03
CA LEU A 208 8.19 -7.88 -17.93
C LEU A 208 8.92 -7.73 -16.58
N TYR A 209 9.91 -8.59 -16.33
CA TYR A 209 10.73 -8.48 -15.12
C TYR A 209 11.54 -7.18 -15.09
N GLU A 210 12.20 -6.83 -16.19
CA GLU A 210 12.99 -5.61 -16.32
C GLU A 210 12.15 -4.36 -16.03
N GLU A 211 11.00 -4.21 -16.70
CA GLU A 211 10.12 -3.06 -16.49
C GLU A 211 9.57 -3.01 -15.06
N ASN A 212 9.26 -4.17 -14.46
CA ASN A 212 8.87 -4.23 -13.06
C ASN A 212 9.99 -3.78 -12.11
N MET A 213 11.26 -4.10 -12.41
CA MET A 213 12.40 -3.65 -11.60
C MET A 213 12.61 -2.15 -11.75
N ASN A 214 12.43 -1.61 -12.96
CA ASN A 214 12.52 -0.17 -13.23
C ASN A 214 11.51 0.64 -12.39
N MET A 215 10.37 0.05 -12.01
CA MET A 215 9.41 0.72 -11.13
C MET A 215 9.99 1.12 -9.77
N LEU A 216 11.01 0.42 -9.27
CA LEU A 216 11.67 0.76 -8.01
C LEU A 216 12.42 2.11 -8.07
N LEU A 217 12.71 2.62 -9.26
CA LEU A 217 13.27 3.96 -9.44
C LEU A 217 12.27 5.06 -9.07
N TYR A 218 10.97 4.76 -9.11
CA TYR A 218 9.88 5.71 -8.88
C TYR A 218 9.33 5.66 -7.45
N GLU A 219 10.01 4.99 -6.53
CA GLU A 219 9.63 4.95 -5.11
C GLU A 219 9.50 6.35 -4.48
N PRO A 220 8.68 6.51 -3.43
CA PRO A 220 8.62 7.74 -2.66
C PRO A 220 10.01 8.13 -2.15
N GLY A 221 10.33 9.43 -2.19
CA GLY A 221 11.61 9.94 -1.70
C GLY A 221 12.81 9.81 -2.66
N ARG A 222 12.69 9.07 -3.78
CA ARG A 222 13.72 9.08 -4.84
C ARG A 222 13.50 10.24 -5.81
N PRO A 223 14.59 10.90 -6.29
CA PRO A 223 14.52 11.89 -7.35
C PRO A 223 14.02 11.25 -8.65
N ASP A 224 13.27 12.02 -9.46
CA ASP A 224 12.77 11.51 -10.72
C ASP A 224 13.96 11.24 -11.67
N PRO A 225 14.08 10.04 -12.26
CA PRO A 225 15.12 9.72 -13.24
C PRO A 225 15.18 10.73 -14.40
N ALA A 226 14.04 11.34 -14.77
CA ALA A 226 13.97 12.35 -15.83
C ALA A 226 14.60 13.69 -15.43
N GLU A 227 14.70 13.99 -14.14
CA GLU A 227 15.35 15.22 -13.63
C GLU A 227 16.86 15.04 -13.39
N THR A 228 17.33 13.79 -13.28
CA THR A 228 18.73 13.47 -12.99
C THR A 228 19.61 13.33 -14.23
N LEU A 229 19.03 13.30 -15.44
CA LEU A 229 19.81 13.39 -16.67
C LEU A 229 20.37 14.81 -16.80
N PRO A 230 21.71 14.99 -16.84
CA PRO A 230 22.27 16.28 -17.20
C PRO A 230 21.71 16.67 -18.57
N ARG A 231 21.06 17.83 -18.65
CA ARG A 231 20.71 18.44 -19.94
C ARG A 231 21.97 18.42 -20.78
N CYS A 232 21.99 17.62 -21.83
CA CYS A 232 23.11 17.58 -22.77
C CYS A 232 23.42 19.03 -23.13
N ILE A 233 24.66 19.45 -22.85
CA ILE A 233 25.19 20.75 -23.22
C ILE A 233 24.92 20.91 -24.71
N GLU A 234 24.09 21.89 -25.08
CA GLU A 234 23.92 22.29 -26.47
C GLU A 234 25.32 22.60 -27.02
N SER A 235 25.79 21.76 -27.94
CA SER A 235 27.00 22.03 -28.70
C SER A 235 26.82 23.38 -29.40
N PRO A 236 27.75 24.34 -29.28
CA PRO A 236 27.61 25.63 -29.93
C PRO A 236 27.51 25.44 -31.45
N ASP A 237 26.44 26.00 -32.00
CA ASP A 237 26.11 26.08 -33.42
C ASP A 237 27.35 26.50 -34.26
N PRO A 238 27.82 25.67 -35.21
CA PRO A 238 29.01 25.97 -36.00
C PRO A 238 28.80 27.10 -37.03
N THR A 239 27.62 27.73 -37.08
CA THR A 239 27.26 28.68 -38.14
C THR A 239 27.37 30.16 -37.77
N LYS A 240 28.02 30.50 -36.65
CA LYS A 240 28.40 31.90 -36.36
C LYS A 240 29.91 32.10 -36.43
N ARG A 241 30.39 32.40 -37.63
CA ARG A 241 31.62 33.17 -37.88
C ARG A 241 31.29 34.35 -38.76
#